data_AF-A0A7S3LX17-F1
#
_entry.id   AF-A0A7S3LX17-F1
#
_cell.length_a   1.000
_cell.length_b   1.000
_cell.length_c   1.000
_cell.angle_alpha   90.00
_cell.angle_beta   90.00
_cell.angle_gamma   90.00
#
_symmetry.space_group_name_H-M   'P 1'
#
loop_
_entity.id
_entity.type
_entity.pdbx_description
1 polymer ?
#
loop_
_entity_poly.entity_id
_entity_poly.type
_entity_poly.pdbx_seq_one_letter_code
_entity_poly.pdbx_strand_id
1 'polypeptide(L)'
;SFSAEPPSLDTESMRWPPLPRHDGGPSPRSNLCMAAVGTKLYMYGGMNMRTKEVFDDLYCFDTEDNTWALVPRHGTPPPPLSNFGMAAVGKRLYLFGGREPTRELSSALYEFDTERGTWIKKLDALGETPSARSHHTLTAADDDSQKLFLYGGFDGKIFRSDVHVLNLMENKWEKLRRLSPAPRGGHAAAYHSDQLFTFGGWISSGRNFRNQFFGSEWWGDTFSLLLSTELLKGASAKRAMKASKELAKYKGRECVICLENPPKVVFVACGHFVTCIDCATQLREAKGKPFCPICRSPIEEFVEVFTT
;
A
#
# COMPACT_ATOMS: atom_id res chain seq x y z
N SER A 1 -12.08 -29.27 -14.96
CA SER A 1 -10.97 -29.76 -14.12
C SER A 1 -10.11 -28.57 -13.76
N PHE A 2 -9.96 -28.25 -12.49
CA PHE A 2 -9.10 -27.14 -12.03
C PHE A 2 -7.69 -27.69 -11.79
N SER A 3 -6.66 -26.97 -12.25
CA SER A 3 -5.25 -27.28 -11.98
C SER A 3 -4.86 -26.72 -10.61
N ALA A 4 -4.09 -27.50 -9.85
CA ALA A 4 -3.57 -27.10 -8.53
C ALA A 4 -2.21 -26.38 -8.61
N GLU A 5 -1.65 -26.21 -9.80
CA GLU A 5 -0.42 -25.42 -10.01
C GLU A 5 -0.67 -23.92 -9.97
N PRO A 6 0.29 -23.13 -9.44
CA PRO A 6 0.28 -21.70 -9.68
C PRO A 6 0.65 -21.47 -11.15
N PRO A 7 -0.16 -20.77 -11.95
CA PRO A 7 0.26 -20.44 -13.30
C PRO A 7 1.55 -19.63 -13.24
N SER A 8 2.59 -20.11 -13.94
CA SER A 8 3.85 -19.39 -14.13
C SER A 8 3.92 -18.85 -15.56
N LEU A 9 4.37 -17.61 -15.70
CA LEU A 9 4.62 -16.99 -16.99
C LEU A 9 6.09 -17.20 -17.32
N ASP A 10 6.38 -17.90 -18.43
CA ASP A 10 7.72 -17.89 -19.00
C ASP A 10 7.96 -16.49 -19.59
N THR A 11 8.89 -15.76 -18.97
CA THR A 11 9.21 -14.38 -19.34
C THR A 11 10.09 -14.27 -20.57
N GLU A 12 10.73 -15.36 -21.03
CA GLU A 12 11.48 -15.38 -22.29
C GLU A 12 10.56 -15.59 -23.48
N SER A 13 9.67 -16.58 -23.40
CA SER A 13 8.72 -16.87 -24.48
C SER A 13 7.42 -16.06 -24.42
N MET A 14 7.20 -15.35 -23.31
CA MET A 14 5.96 -14.62 -23.00
C MET A 14 4.70 -15.49 -23.12
N ARG A 15 4.84 -16.78 -22.80
CA ARG A 15 3.75 -17.76 -22.86
C ARG A 15 3.48 -18.32 -21.47
N TRP A 16 2.20 -18.63 -21.27
CA TRP A 16 1.78 -19.51 -20.20
C TRP A 16 1.95 -20.94 -20.71
N PRO A 17 2.98 -21.70 -20.30
CA PRO A 17 3.08 -23.10 -20.66
C PRO A 17 1.83 -23.86 -20.14
N PRO A 18 1.38 -24.91 -20.84
CA PRO A 18 0.29 -25.73 -20.34
C PRO A 18 0.69 -26.33 -18.99
N LEU A 19 -0.14 -26.10 -17.97
CA LEU A 19 0.08 -26.54 -16.60
C LEU A 19 0.11 -28.08 -16.54
N PRO A 20 1.25 -28.73 -16.21
CA PRO A 20 1.23 -30.15 -15.92
C PRO A 20 0.26 -30.43 -14.75
N ARG A 21 -0.41 -31.59 -14.82
CA ARG A 21 -1.31 -32.01 -13.73
C ARG A 21 -0.47 -32.65 -12.64
N HIS A 22 -0.37 -31.98 -11.50
CA HIS A 22 0.25 -32.54 -10.31
C HIS A 22 -0.81 -32.92 -9.26
N ASP A 23 -0.77 -34.18 -8.84
CA ASP A 23 -1.55 -34.66 -7.71
C ASP A 23 -0.89 -34.20 -6.39
N GLY A 24 -1.70 -33.85 -5.38
CA GLY A 24 -1.20 -33.47 -4.04
C GLY A 24 -1.05 -31.97 -3.77
N GLY A 25 -1.39 -31.10 -4.72
CA GLY A 25 -1.45 -29.64 -4.52
C GLY A 25 -2.66 -29.17 -3.67
N PRO A 26 -2.69 -27.90 -3.27
CA PRO A 26 -3.75 -27.34 -2.44
C PRO A 26 -5.11 -27.33 -3.14
N SER A 27 -6.18 -27.41 -2.35
CA SER A 27 -7.55 -27.26 -2.85
C SER A 27 -7.84 -25.83 -3.33
N PRO A 28 -8.77 -25.63 -4.29
CA PRO A 28 -9.14 -24.30 -4.77
C PRO A 28 -9.62 -23.36 -3.66
N ARG A 29 -9.00 -22.19 -3.56
CA ARG A 29 -9.22 -21.21 -2.49
C ARG A 29 -8.86 -19.79 -2.93
N SER A 30 -9.29 -18.80 -2.17
CA SER A 30 -9.03 -17.37 -2.38
C SER A 30 -8.56 -16.72 -1.09
N ASN A 31 -8.08 -15.47 -1.17
CA ASN A 31 -7.64 -14.70 0.02
C ASN A 31 -6.52 -15.37 0.83
N LEU A 32 -5.72 -16.20 0.14
CA LEU A 32 -4.46 -16.75 0.61
C LEU A 32 -3.33 -15.74 0.39
N CYS A 33 -2.17 -15.99 0.98
CA CYS A 33 -0.93 -15.33 0.58
C CYS A 33 0.11 -16.37 0.17
N MET A 34 1.00 -15.96 -0.73
CA MET A 34 2.14 -16.74 -1.18
C MET A 34 3.40 -15.86 -1.13
N ALA A 35 4.53 -16.43 -0.73
CA ALA A 35 5.82 -15.75 -0.67
C ALA A 35 6.93 -16.69 -1.16
N ALA A 36 7.96 -16.12 -1.78
CA ALA A 36 9.10 -16.87 -2.29
C ALA A 36 10.27 -16.84 -1.29
N VAL A 37 10.94 -17.98 -1.12
CA VAL A 37 12.22 -18.11 -0.41
C VAL A 37 13.12 -19.00 -1.25
N GLY A 38 14.12 -18.41 -1.91
CA GLY A 38 14.93 -19.12 -2.91
C GLY A 38 14.05 -19.62 -4.07
N THR A 39 14.16 -20.91 -4.40
CA THR A 39 13.37 -21.59 -5.45
C THR A 39 12.03 -22.13 -4.94
N LYS A 40 11.67 -21.86 -3.68
CA LYS A 40 10.45 -22.40 -3.07
C LYS A 40 9.41 -21.31 -2.89
N LEU A 41 8.18 -21.60 -3.31
CA LEU A 41 7.01 -20.76 -3.08
C LEU A 41 6.19 -21.35 -1.93
N TYR A 42 5.98 -20.57 -0.89
CA TYR A 42 5.23 -20.97 0.29
C TYR A 42 3.85 -20.33 0.25
N MET A 43 2.79 -21.14 0.35
CA MET A 43 1.40 -20.72 0.31
C MET A 43 0.69 -21.13 1.60
N TYR A 44 0.10 -20.16 2.31
CA TYR A 44 -0.61 -20.44 3.57
C TYR A 44 -2.11 -20.15 3.45
N GLY A 45 -2.92 -20.98 4.10
CA GLY A 45 -4.31 -20.71 4.44
C GLY A 45 -5.20 -20.32 3.26
N GLY A 46 -6.07 -19.31 3.47
CA GLY A 46 -7.08 -18.87 2.51
C GLY A 46 -8.46 -19.43 2.81
N MET A 47 -9.42 -19.19 1.92
CA MET A 47 -10.81 -19.60 2.07
C MET A 47 -11.38 -20.16 0.77
N ASN A 48 -12.13 -21.26 0.86
CA ASN A 48 -12.98 -21.69 -0.23
C ASN A 48 -14.23 -20.81 -0.29
N MET A 49 -14.35 -19.99 -1.33
CA MET A 49 -15.44 -19.03 -1.44
C MET A 49 -16.84 -19.67 -1.56
N ARG A 50 -16.92 -20.94 -1.96
CA ARG A 50 -18.18 -21.70 -2.08
C ARG A 50 -18.58 -22.34 -0.75
N THR A 51 -17.69 -23.12 -0.14
CA THR A 51 -17.98 -23.84 1.11
C THR A 51 -17.82 -22.98 2.36
N LYS A 52 -17.15 -21.82 2.25
CA LYS A 52 -16.76 -20.93 3.35
C LYS A 52 -15.76 -21.54 4.34
N GLU A 53 -15.20 -22.70 3.99
CA GLU A 53 -14.09 -23.30 4.73
C GLU A 53 -12.86 -22.39 4.66
N VAL A 54 -12.22 -22.18 5.80
CA VAL A 54 -10.96 -21.44 5.93
C VAL A 54 -9.87 -22.44 6.28
N PHE A 55 -8.71 -22.29 5.67
CA PHE A 55 -7.61 -23.25 5.79
C PHE A 55 -6.47 -22.69 6.65
N ASP A 56 -5.67 -23.59 7.20
CA ASP A 56 -4.49 -23.34 8.06
C ASP A 56 -3.29 -24.23 7.69
N ASP A 57 -3.32 -24.78 6.49
CA ASP A 57 -2.26 -25.56 5.87
C ASP A 57 -1.20 -24.63 5.25
N LEU A 58 0.06 -25.06 5.33
CA LEU A 58 1.19 -24.46 4.61
C LEU A 58 1.61 -25.43 3.52
N TYR A 59 1.53 -25.00 2.27
CA TYR A 59 2.10 -25.73 1.15
C TYR A 59 3.39 -25.07 0.68
N CYS A 60 4.33 -25.90 0.23
CA CYS A 60 5.54 -25.48 -0.45
C CYS A 60 5.47 -26.00 -1.89
N PHE A 61 5.63 -25.14 -2.87
CA PHE A 61 5.87 -25.49 -4.25
C PHE A 61 7.34 -25.25 -4.56
N ASP A 62 8.05 -26.27 -4.98
CA ASP A 62 9.43 -26.13 -5.43
C ASP A 62 9.45 -25.92 -6.95
N THR A 63 10.04 -24.80 -7.38
CA THR A 63 10.05 -24.41 -8.80
C THR A 63 11.08 -25.16 -9.62
N GLU A 64 12.03 -25.87 -9.00
CA GLU A 64 13.02 -26.69 -9.71
C GLU A 64 12.43 -28.04 -10.10
N ASP A 65 11.71 -28.69 -9.18
CA ASP A 65 11.09 -30.00 -9.41
C ASP A 65 9.61 -29.93 -9.82
N ASN A 66 9.01 -28.74 -9.75
CA ASN A 66 7.58 -28.48 -9.98
C ASN A 66 6.67 -29.36 -9.12
N THR A 67 7.02 -29.57 -7.85
CA THR A 67 6.25 -30.39 -6.93
C THR A 67 5.66 -29.58 -5.79
N TRP A 68 4.45 -29.98 -5.39
CA TRP A 68 3.82 -29.51 -4.16
C TRP A 68 4.13 -30.46 -3.01
N ALA A 69 4.41 -29.89 -1.85
CA ALA A 69 4.52 -30.60 -0.59
C ALA A 69 3.70 -29.89 0.49
N LEU A 70 2.89 -30.66 1.24
CA LEU A 70 2.27 -30.18 2.47
C LEU A 70 3.35 -30.09 3.55
N VAL A 71 3.57 -28.90 4.08
CA VAL A 71 4.59 -28.66 5.10
C VAL A 71 4.04 -29.05 6.48
N PRO A 72 4.75 -29.89 7.26
CA PRO A 72 4.34 -30.28 8.60
C PRO A 72 4.16 -29.09 9.56
N ARG A 73 3.20 -29.22 10.47
CA ARG A 73 2.79 -28.14 11.38
C ARG A 73 3.48 -28.25 12.75
N HIS A 74 4.79 -28.04 12.78
CA HIS A 74 5.54 -28.05 14.02
C HIS A 74 5.53 -26.69 14.74
N GLY A 75 5.66 -26.70 16.06
CA GLY A 75 5.70 -25.49 16.90
C GLY A 75 4.30 -24.94 17.21
N THR A 76 4.14 -23.62 17.10
CA THR A 76 2.88 -22.91 17.36
C THR A 76 2.34 -22.27 16.07
N PRO A 77 1.71 -23.05 15.19
CA PRO A 77 1.21 -22.56 13.91
C PRO A 77 0.05 -21.58 14.08
N PRO A 78 -0.21 -20.73 13.06
CA PRO A 78 -1.40 -19.91 13.04
C PRO A 78 -2.69 -20.76 12.97
N PRO A 79 -3.83 -20.20 13.38
CA PRO A 79 -5.15 -20.81 13.14
C PRO A 79 -5.54 -20.71 11.66
N PRO A 80 -6.73 -21.20 11.27
CA PRO A 80 -7.31 -20.93 9.96
C PRO A 80 -7.48 -19.44 9.72
N LEU A 81 -6.88 -18.94 8.64
CA LEU A 81 -6.83 -17.51 8.35
C LEU A 81 -7.06 -17.23 6.87
N SER A 82 -7.76 -16.12 6.59
CA SER A 82 -7.91 -15.54 5.26
C SER A 82 -7.70 -14.03 5.31
N ASN A 83 -7.36 -13.41 4.19
CA ASN A 83 -7.19 -11.95 4.07
C ASN A 83 -6.16 -11.36 5.06
N PHE A 84 -5.14 -12.15 5.41
CA PHE A 84 -3.98 -11.73 6.19
C PHE A 84 -2.90 -11.14 5.26
N GLY A 85 -1.82 -10.62 5.83
CA GLY A 85 -0.61 -10.26 5.09
C GLY A 85 0.50 -11.28 5.35
N MET A 86 1.28 -11.62 4.32
CA MET A 86 2.46 -12.48 4.44
C MET A 86 3.62 -11.93 3.64
N ALA A 87 4.83 -11.99 4.20
CA ALA A 87 6.07 -11.60 3.54
C ALA A 87 7.21 -12.54 3.93
N ALA A 88 8.20 -12.68 3.05
CA ALA A 88 9.46 -13.37 3.34
C ALA A 88 10.55 -12.34 3.64
N VAL A 89 11.39 -12.63 4.64
CA VAL A 89 12.65 -11.91 4.89
C VAL A 89 13.73 -12.95 5.14
N GLY A 90 14.72 -13.02 4.25
CA GLY A 90 15.70 -14.09 4.20
C GLY A 90 15.02 -15.47 4.12
N LYS A 91 15.30 -16.33 5.11
CA LYS A 91 14.78 -17.70 5.19
C LYS A 91 13.56 -17.84 6.13
N ARG A 92 12.86 -16.73 6.39
CA ARG A 92 11.73 -16.69 7.32
C ARG A 92 10.50 -16.13 6.63
N LEU A 93 9.34 -16.72 6.92
CA LEU A 93 8.05 -16.18 6.53
C LEU A 93 7.40 -15.50 7.73
N TYR A 94 6.75 -14.37 7.50
CA TYR A 94 6.04 -13.62 8.52
C TYR A 94 4.59 -13.43 8.09
N LEU A 95 3.65 -13.78 8.97
CA LEU A 95 2.21 -13.61 8.77
C LEU A 95 1.65 -12.69 9.82
N PHE A 96 0.85 -11.71 9.41
CA PHE A 96 0.17 -10.80 10.32
C PHE A 96 -1.33 -10.73 10.06
N GLY A 97 -2.10 -10.75 11.14
CA GLY A 97 -3.53 -10.46 11.17
C GLY A 97 -4.39 -11.40 10.32
N GLY A 98 -5.40 -10.84 9.65
CA GLY A 98 -6.38 -11.58 8.86
C GLY A 98 -7.69 -11.84 9.59
N ARG A 99 -8.48 -12.77 9.03
CA ARG A 99 -9.81 -13.13 9.50
C ARG A 99 -9.93 -14.63 9.72
N GLU A 100 -10.40 -14.98 10.91
CA GLU A 100 -10.63 -16.35 11.38
C GLU A 100 -12.03 -16.88 10.94
N PRO A 101 -12.32 -18.19 11.06
CA PRO A 101 -13.63 -18.76 10.74
C PRO A 101 -14.79 -18.12 11.51
N THR A 102 -14.54 -17.70 12.75
CA THR A 102 -15.46 -16.98 13.63
C THR A 102 -15.80 -15.57 13.13
N ARG A 103 -15.14 -15.12 12.05
CA ARG A 103 -15.15 -13.76 11.48
C ARG A 103 -14.43 -12.74 12.35
N GLU A 104 -13.82 -13.15 13.44
CA GLU A 104 -12.95 -12.29 14.23
C GLU A 104 -11.71 -11.89 13.44
N LEU A 105 -11.23 -10.68 13.70
CA LEU A 105 -10.01 -10.16 13.11
C LEU A 105 -8.86 -10.43 14.06
N SER A 106 -7.71 -10.82 13.50
CA SER A 106 -6.50 -11.05 14.27
C SER A 106 -5.53 -9.88 14.16
N SER A 107 -4.72 -9.68 15.19
CA SER A 107 -3.51 -8.84 15.21
C SER A 107 -2.26 -9.66 15.55
N ALA A 108 -2.35 -10.99 15.55
CA ALA A 108 -1.24 -11.85 15.89
C ALA A 108 -0.19 -11.85 14.76
N LEU A 109 1.09 -11.96 15.17
CA LEU A 109 2.23 -12.14 14.28
C LEU A 109 2.76 -13.56 14.43
N TYR A 110 2.94 -14.24 13.32
CA TYR A 110 3.54 -15.57 13.25
C TYR A 110 4.79 -15.53 12.39
N GLU A 111 5.77 -16.34 12.77
CA GLU A 111 7.03 -16.53 12.06
C GLU A 111 7.17 -18.02 11.73
N PHE A 112 7.56 -18.33 10.50
CA PHE A 112 7.93 -19.67 10.08
C PHE A 112 9.39 -19.70 9.64
N ASP A 113 10.17 -20.58 10.26
CA ASP A 113 11.57 -20.84 9.89
C ASP A 113 11.60 -21.92 8.81
N THR A 114 11.99 -21.56 7.58
CA THR A 114 11.94 -22.51 6.45
C THR A 114 13.01 -23.59 6.51
N GLU A 115 14.09 -23.38 7.27
CA GLU A 115 15.16 -24.37 7.46
C GLU A 115 14.76 -25.41 8.51
N ARG A 116 14.14 -24.95 9.59
CA ARG A 116 13.69 -25.82 10.70
C ARG A 116 12.30 -26.40 10.50
N GLY A 117 11.53 -25.86 9.56
CA GLY A 117 10.14 -26.26 9.34
C GLY A 117 9.25 -26.04 10.56
N THR A 118 9.49 -24.97 11.33
CA THR A 118 8.84 -24.76 12.64
C THR A 118 8.20 -23.37 12.72
N TRP A 119 6.98 -23.33 13.25
CA TRP A 119 6.23 -22.11 13.51
C TRP A 119 6.46 -21.56 14.92
N ILE A 120 6.52 -20.24 15.02
CA ILE A 120 6.54 -19.50 16.28
C ILE A 120 5.47 -18.40 16.23
N LYS A 121 4.57 -18.39 17.20
CA LYS A 121 3.67 -17.27 17.46
C LYS A 121 4.48 -16.25 18.24
N LYS A 122 4.77 -15.11 17.62
CA LYS A 122 5.51 -14.04 18.29
C LYS A 122 4.64 -13.51 19.42
N LEU A 123 5.23 -13.36 20.60
CA LEU A 123 4.60 -12.63 21.70
C LEU A 123 4.31 -11.20 21.25
N ASP A 124 3.40 -10.53 21.95
CA ASP A 124 3.05 -9.13 21.68
C ASP A 124 4.32 -8.30 21.51
N ALA A 125 4.55 -7.88 20.27
CA ALA A 125 5.72 -7.11 19.90
C ALA A 125 5.70 -5.78 20.66
N LEU A 126 6.87 -5.27 21.00
CA LEU A 126 7.01 -4.02 21.74
C LEU A 126 6.52 -2.85 20.88
N GLY A 127 6.09 -1.76 21.52
CA GLY A 127 5.77 -0.50 20.83
C GLY A 127 4.31 -0.34 20.40
N GLU A 128 4.08 0.37 19.30
CA GLU A 128 2.75 0.74 18.82
C GLU A 128 2.18 -0.36 17.89
N THR A 129 1.72 -1.47 18.45
CA THR A 129 1.22 -2.62 17.68
C THR A 129 0.00 -2.26 16.81
N PRO A 130 -0.04 -2.69 15.53
CA PRO A 130 -1.21 -2.47 14.68
C PRO A 130 -2.45 -3.17 15.24
N SER A 131 -3.61 -2.51 15.12
CA SER A 131 -4.90 -3.11 15.47
C SER A 131 -5.20 -4.35 14.63
N ALA A 132 -6.04 -5.25 15.16
CA ALA A 132 -6.55 -6.40 14.43
C ALA A 132 -7.21 -5.97 13.11
N ARG A 133 -6.83 -6.61 12.00
CA ARG A 133 -7.22 -6.16 10.65
C ARG A 133 -7.09 -7.23 9.57
N SER A 134 -7.89 -7.10 8.51
CA SER A 134 -7.78 -7.90 7.30
C SER A 134 -7.58 -7.03 6.05
N HIS A 135 -7.24 -7.61 4.90
CA HIS A 135 -7.05 -6.91 3.63
C HIS A 135 -5.97 -5.80 3.65
N HIS A 136 -5.05 -5.84 4.61
CA HIS A 136 -3.87 -4.99 4.63
C HIS A 136 -2.78 -5.59 3.73
N THR A 137 -1.74 -4.84 3.46
CA THR A 137 -0.50 -5.38 2.87
C THR A 137 0.55 -5.52 3.96
N LEU A 138 1.36 -6.59 3.87
CA LEU A 138 2.57 -6.78 4.65
C LEU A 138 3.69 -6.97 3.64
N THR A 139 4.66 -6.05 3.62
CA THR A 139 5.69 -5.98 2.57
C THR A 139 7.05 -5.98 3.25
N ALA A 140 7.92 -6.92 2.87
CA ALA A 140 9.31 -6.86 3.27
C ALA A 140 10.01 -5.69 2.59
N ALA A 141 10.90 -5.02 3.31
CA ALA A 141 11.76 -3.99 2.76
C ALA A 141 12.81 -4.66 1.83
N ASP A 142 13.90 -5.12 2.42
CA ASP A 142 14.91 -5.95 1.80
C ASP A 142 15.43 -6.93 2.87
N ASP A 143 16.20 -7.91 2.46
CA ASP A 143 16.70 -8.95 3.36
C ASP A 143 17.69 -8.39 4.41
N ASP A 144 18.39 -7.30 4.09
CA ASP A 144 19.42 -6.71 4.96
C ASP A 144 18.84 -5.80 6.05
N SER A 145 17.76 -5.12 5.75
CA SER A 145 17.12 -4.12 6.63
C SER A 145 16.29 -4.73 7.74
N GLN A 146 15.90 -6.01 7.62
CA GLN A 146 15.15 -6.75 8.63
C GLN A 146 13.87 -6.02 9.05
N LYS A 147 13.16 -5.43 8.08
CA LYS A 147 11.95 -4.63 8.29
C LYS A 147 10.76 -5.16 7.50
N LEU A 148 9.60 -5.12 8.14
CA LEU A 148 8.30 -5.34 7.49
C LEU A 148 7.46 -4.08 7.58
N PHE A 149 6.89 -3.67 6.45
CA PHE A 149 5.91 -2.60 6.35
C PHE A 149 4.51 -3.19 6.33
N LEU A 150 3.67 -2.76 7.27
CA LEU A 150 2.24 -2.99 7.24
C LEU A 150 1.53 -1.70 6.84
N TYR A 151 0.65 -1.78 5.84
CA TYR A 151 -0.15 -0.65 5.42
C TYR A 151 -1.64 -0.99 5.26
N GLY A 152 -2.48 -0.09 5.80
CA GLY A 152 -3.91 -0.06 5.58
C GLY A 152 -4.65 -1.27 6.14
N GLY A 153 -5.64 -1.75 5.39
CA GLY A 153 -6.55 -2.82 5.76
C GLY A 153 -7.83 -2.35 6.45
N PHE A 154 -8.70 -3.29 6.79
CA PHE A 154 -9.97 -3.06 7.46
C PHE A 154 -9.91 -3.59 8.90
N ASP A 155 -10.16 -2.73 9.88
CA ASP A 155 -10.07 -3.05 11.32
C ASP A 155 -11.40 -3.56 11.92
N GLY A 156 -12.38 -3.86 11.07
CA GLY A 156 -13.74 -4.23 11.50
C GLY A 156 -14.71 -3.05 11.53
N LYS A 157 -14.21 -1.81 11.48
CA LYS A 157 -15.01 -0.58 11.50
C LYS A 157 -14.73 0.28 10.28
N ILE A 158 -13.47 0.58 10.02
CA ILE A 158 -13.04 1.47 8.94
C ILE A 158 -11.84 0.89 8.19
N PHE A 159 -11.66 1.35 6.95
CA PHE A 159 -10.35 1.21 6.31
C PHE A 159 -9.34 2.09 7.02
N ARG A 160 -8.14 1.55 7.20
CA ARG A 160 -7.02 2.22 7.82
C ARG A 160 -6.13 2.85 6.77
N SER A 161 -5.47 3.94 7.15
CA SER A 161 -4.38 4.58 6.39
C SER A 161 -3.08 4.59 7.17
N ASP A 162 -3.00 3.94 8.35
CA ASP A 162 -1.76 3.90 9.11
C ASP A 162 -0.74 2.98 8.47
N VAL A 163 0.52 3.40 8.51
CA VAL A 163 1.68 2.61 8.15
C VAL A 163 2.41 2.25 9.43
N HIS A 164 2.74 0.97 9.59
CA HIS A 164 3.51 0.46 10.70
C HIS A 164 4.76 -0.25 10.16
N VAL A 165 5.87 -0.12 10.87
CA VAL A 165 7.12 -0.80 10.56
C VAL A 165 7.46 -1.72 11.72
N LEU A 166 7.66 -3.00 11.42
CA LEU A 166 8.22 -3.95 12.38
C LEU A 166 9.71 -4.05 12.14
N ASN A 167 10.50 -3.69 13.16
CA ASN A 167 11.91 -4.08 13.22
C ASN A 167 11.99 -5.52 13.74
N LEU A 168 12.44 -6.44 12.90
CA LEU A 168 12.50 -7.87 13.21
C LEU A 168 13.61 -8.21 14.22
N MET A 169 14.69 -7.43 14.25
CA MET A 169 15.79 -7.60 15.20
C MET A 169 15.38 -7.23 16.63
N GLU A 170 14.61 -6.14 16.76
CA GLU A 170 14.10 -5.67 18.05
C GLU A 170 12.75 -6.26 18.43
N ASN A 171 12.07 -6.95 17.50
CA ASN A 171 10.67 -7.37 17.62
C ASN A 171 9.76 -6.21 18.09
N LYS A 172 9.89 -5.06 17.43
CA LYS A 172 9.27 -3.79 17.85
C LYS A 172 8.54 -3.11 16.68
N TRP A 173 7.27 -2.78 16.92
CA TRP A 173 6.47 -1.97 16.00
C TRP A 173 6.65 -0.48 16.25
N GLU A 174 6.82 0.25 15.15
CA GLU A 174 6.75 1.70 15.11
C GLU A 174 5.65 2.14 14.14
N LYS A 175 4.72 2.96 14.64
CA LYS A 175 3.73 3.59 13.80
C LYS A 175 4.32 4.85 13.16
N LEU A 176 4.38 4.88 11.83
CA LEU A 176 4.85 6.07 11.12
C LEU A 176 3.83 7.19 11.26
N ARG A 177 4.29 8.35 11.75
CA ARG A 177 3.46 9.55 11.95
C ARG A 177 3.45 10.49 10.74
N ARG A 178 3.90 10.02 9.58
CA ARG A 178 3.99 10.79 8.34
C ARG A 178 2.69 10.72 7.54
N LEU A 179 2.53 11.63 6.57
CA LEU A 179 1.45 11.56 5.59
C LEU A 179 1.44 10.19 4.93
N SER A 180 0.29 9.52 5.03
CA SER A 180 0.09 8.18 4.51
C SER A 180 -1.02 8.21 3.45
N PRO A 181 -0.98 7.30 2.46
CA PRO A 181 -2.01 7.20 1.43
C PRO A 181 -3.41 7.05 2.02
N ALA A 182 -4.43 7.45 1.25
CA ALA A 182 -5.82 7.41 1.68
C ALA A 182 -6.24 6.01 2.20
N PRO A 183 -7.11 5.92 3.22
CA PRO A 183 -7.44 4.66 3.86
C PRO A 183 -7.99 3.63 2.86
N ARG A 184 -7.41 2.42 2.85
CA ARG A 184 -7.74 1.40 1.85
C ARG A 184 -7.54 -0.03 2.34
N GLY A 185 -8.22 -0.98 1.71
CA GLY A 185 -8.00 -2.43 1.87
C GLY A 185 -8.01 -3.15 0.53
N GLY A 186 -7.40 -4.33 0.45
CA GLY A 186 -7.34 -5.15 -0.77
C GLY A 186 -6.51 -4.51 -1.88
N HIS A 187 -5.54 -3.68 -1.49
CA HIS A 187 -4.57 -3.05 -2.37
C HIS A 187 -3.35 -3.94 -2.54
N ALA A 188 -2.57 -3.69 -3.58
CA ALA A 188 -1.23 -4.26 -3.73
C ALA A 188 -0.19 -3.33 -3.09
N ALA A 189 0.94 -3.89 -2.68
CA ALA A 189 2.11 -3.14 -2.27
C ALA A 189 3.39 -3.87 -2.70
N ALA A 190 4.45 -3.09 -2.95
CA ALA A 190 5.76 -3.59 -3.30
C ALA A 190 6.82 -2.64 -2.74
N TYR A 191 7.92 -3.18 -2.22
CA TYR A 191 9.07 -2.38 -1.83
C TYR A 191 10.15 -2.46 -2.91
N HIS A 192 10.74 -1.33 -3.25
CA HIS A 192 11.86 -1.27 -4.18
C HIS A 192 12.66 0.02 -4.00
N SER A 193 13.99 -0.06 -3.95
CA SER A 193 14.88 1.12 -3.86
C SER A 193 14.54 2.06 -2.70
N ASP A 194 14.31 1.50 -1.51
CA ASP A 194 13.87 2.21 -0.29
C ASP A 194 12.44 2.78 -0.32
N GLN A 195 11.68 2.43 -1.35
CA GLN A 195 10.36 2.96 -1.61
C GLN A 195 9.25 1.91 -1.44
N LEU A 196 8.21 2.21 -0.67
CA LEU A 196 7.02 1.34 -0.52
C LEU A 196 5.89 1.78 -1.46
N PHE A 197 5.80 1.17 -2.62
CA PHE A 197 4.72 1.42 -3.56
C PHE A 197 3.41 0.77 -3.12
N THR A 198 2.27 1.45 -3.32
CA THR A 198 0.94 0.83 -3.18
C THR A 198 0.08 1.10 -4.40
N PHE A 199 -0.83 0.19 -4.72
CA PHE A 199 -1.71 0.36 -5.88
C PHE A 199 -3.10 -0.20 -5.64
N GLY A 200 -4.11 0.52 -6.16
CA GLY A 200 -5.50 0.11 -6.12
C GLY A 200 -6.09 0.00 -4.70
N GLY A 201 -6.94 -1.00 -4.52
CA GLY A 201 -7.69 -1.23 -3.29
C GLY A 201 -9.01 -0.45 -3.19
N TRP A 202 -9.74 -0.75 -2.13
CA TRP A 202 -11.07 -0.27 -1.84
C TRP A 202 -10.98 0.85 -0.82
N ILE A 203 -11.57 2.01 -1.13
CA ILE A 203 -11.64 3.18 -0.24
C ILE A 203 -13.07 3.37 0.26
N SER A 204 -13.23 3.99 1.43
CA SER A 204 -14.56 4.20 2.06
C SER A 204 -15.49 5.16 1.31
N SER A 205 -14.97 5.99 0.40
CA SER A 205 -15.74 7.00 -0.35
C SER A 205 -16.38 6.50 -1.65
N GLY A 206 -16.71 5.21 -1.76
CA GLY A 206 -17.28 4.59 -2.95
C GLY A 206 -16.25 3.88 -3.83
N ARG A 207 -16.73 3.09 -4.80
CA ARG A 207 -15.98 2.17 -5.70
C ARG A 207 -14.98 2.85 -6.66
N ASN A 208 -14.29 3.90 -6.21
CA ASN A 208 -13.32 4.64 -7.00
C ASN A 208 -11.90 4.20 -6.63
N PHE A 209 -11.28 3.44 -7.53
CA PHE A 209 -9.86 3.08 -7.48
C PHE A 209 -9.01 4.37 -7.57
N ARG A 210 -8.24 4.70 -6.53
CA ARG A 210 -7.25 5.77 -6.58
C ARG A 210 -5.85 5.19 -6.41
N ASN A 211 -5.04 5.29 -7.47
CA ASN A 211 -3.66 4.81 -7.53
C ASN A 211 -2.73 5.79 -6.80
N GLN A 212 -1.82 5.33 -5.94
CA GLN A 212 -0.89 6.20 -5.20
C GLN A 212 0.44 5.47 -4.91
N PHE A 213 1.54 5.92 -5.50
CA PHE A 213 2.90 5.39 -5.31
C PHE A 213 3.60 6.06 -4.11
N PHE A 214 4.51 5.37 -3.38
CA PHE A 214 5.35 6.01 -2.34
C PHE A 214 6.79 5.59 -2.43
N GLY A 215 7.65 6.54 -2.10
CA GLY A 215 9.07 6.33 -1.93
C GLY A 215 9.78 7.19 -0.91
N SER A 216 10.84 6.65 -0.31
CA SER A 216 11.84 7.50 0.33
C SER A 216 12.69 8.14 -0.75
N GLU A 217 12.73 9.48 -0.71
CA GLU A 217 13.41 10.38 -1.64
C GLU A 217 12.64 10.65 -2.94
N TRP A 218 11.80 11.68 -2.84
CA TRP A 218 11.08 12.33 -3.92
C TRP A 218 12.06 12.98 -4.90
N TRP A 219 12.15 12.52 -6.16
CA TRP A 219 12.16 13.33 -7.40
C TRP A 219 12.00 12.39 -8.60
N GLY A 220 10.92 12.54 -9.39
CA GLY A 220 10.76 11.87 -10.70
C GLY A 220 9.39 11.21 -10.96
N ASP A 221 8.44 12.03 -11.39
CA ASP A 221 7.28 11.70 -12.26
C ASP A 221 6.37 10.51 -11.93
N THR A 222 5.25 10.78 -11.25
CA THR A 222 3.88 10.72 -11.83
C THR A 222 2.80 11.11 -10.80
N PHE A 223 2.14 12.25 -11.04
CA PHE A 223 0.86 12.71 -10.47
C PHE A 223 0.68 12.75 -8.94
N SER A 224 1.33 13.73 -8.33
CA SER A 224 0.95 14.31 -7.03
C SER A 224 -0.36 15.09 -7.13
N LEU A 225 -1.42 14.58 -6.48
CA LEU A 225 -2.55 15.43 -6.10
C LEU A 225 -2.96 15.09 -4.66
N LEU A 226 -2.34 15.77 -3.70
CA LEU A 226 -2.94 16.10 -2.41
C LEU A 226 -2.13 17.23 -1.79
N LEU A 227 -2.69 18.43 -1.91
CA LEU A 227 -2.31 19.59 -1.11
C LEU A 227 -2.18 19.16 0.36
N SER A 228 -1.11 19.66 0.98
CA SER A 228 -0.88 19.78 2.41
C SER A 228 -2.17 19.83 3.25
N THR A 229 -2.50 18.72 3.91
CA THR A 229 -3.69 18.62 4.78
C THR A 229 -3.49 19.22 6.18
N GLU A 230 -2.61 20.21 6.35
CA GLU A 230 -2.43 20.89 7.64
C GLU A 230 -3.06 22.29 7.76
N LEU A 231 -3.68 22.85 6.72
CA LEU A 231 -4.19 24.24 6.81
C LEU A 231 -5.71 24.45 6.70
N LEU A 232 -6.53 23.42 6.51
CA LEU A 232 -7.96 23.66 6.21
C LEU A 232 -8.92 22.89 7.11
N LYS A 233 -9.09 23.39 8.34
CA LYS A 233 -10.30 23.14 9.13
C LYS A 233 -11.51 23.75 8.40
N GLY A 234 -12.51 22.93 8.10
CA GLY A 234 -13.93 23.32 8.13
C GLY A 234 -14.64 23.90 6.90
N ALA A 235 -13.97 24.43 5.85
CA ALA A 235 -14.67 25.10 4.74
C ALA A 235 -14.21 24.72 3.30
N SER A 236 -13.46 23.62 3.14
CA SER A 236 -12.53 23.45 2.01
C SER A 236 -13.01 22.58 0.83
N ALA A 237 -14.00 21.70 0.97
CA ALA A 237 -14.34 20.74 -0.12
C ALA A 237 -14.73 21.43 -1.44
N LYS A 238 -15.52 22.51 -1.39
CA LYS A 238 -15.87 23.32 -2.58
C LYS A 238 -14.66 24.04 -3.19
N ARG A 239 -13.72 24.49 -2.36
CA ARG A 239 -12.50 25.22 -2.78
C ARG A 239 -11.50 24.27 -3.43
N ALA A 240 -11.29 23.08 -2.87
CA ALA A 240 -10.47 22.03 -3.46
C ALA A 240 -11.03 21.54 -4.80
N MET A 241 -12.36 21.40 -4.92
CA MET A 241 -13.01 21.01 -6.18
C MET A 241 -12.87 22.10 -7.26
N LYS A 242 -12.88 23.39 -6.87
CA LYS A 242 -12.65 24.52 -7.78
C LYS A 242 -11.19 24.58 -8.25
N ALA A 243 -10.24 24.40 -7.33
CA ALA A 243 -8.81 24.32 -7.66
C ALA A 243 -8.49 23.13 -8.59
N SER A 244 -9.09 21.96 -8.35
CA SER A 244 -8.96 20.79 -9.23
C SER A 244 -9.53 21.03 -10.64
N LYS A 245 -10.65 21.74 -10.76
CA LYS A 245 -11.23 22.13 -12.07
C LYS A 245 -10.35 23.13 -12.82
N GLU A 246 -9.73 24.09 -12.13
CA GLU A 246 -8.81 25.04 -12.75
C GLU A 246 -7.49 24.37 -13.16
N LEU A 247 -6.97 23.45 -12.34
CA LEU A 247 -5.79 22.66 -12.65
C LEU A 247 -6.00 21.76 -13.89
N ALA A 248 -7.21 21.22 -14.08
CA ALA A 248 -7.55 20.45 -15.28
C ALA A 248 -7.52 21.29 -16.59
N LYS A 249 -7.60 22.63 -16.49
CA LYS A 249 -7.54 23.55 -17.65
C LYS A 249 -6.12 24.00 -18.02
N TYR A 250 -5.11 23.53 -17.29
CA TYR A 250 -3.73 24.04 -17.32
C TYR A 250 -2.90 23.64 -18.53
N LYS A 251 -3.26 22.57 -19.28
CA LYS A 251 -2.41 22.06 -20.38
C LYS A 251 -2.04 23.19 -21.36
N GLY A 252 -0.78 23.64 -21.31
CA GLY A 252 -0.18 24.64 -22.18
C GLY A 252 -0.42 26.12 -21.84
N ARG A 253 -0.79 26.48 -20.60
CA ARG A 253 -0.93 27.89 -20.19
C ARG A 253 0.35 28.46 -19.58
N GLU A 254 0.61 29.75 -19.84
CA GLU A 254 1.69 30.53 -19.25
C GLU A 254 1.21 31.33 -18.02
N CYS A 255 2.15 31.72 -17.16
CA CYS A 255 1.88 32.55 -15.99
C CYS A 255 1.32 33.89 -16.45
N VAL A 256 0.20 34.32 -15.87
CA VAL A 256 -0.46 35.57 -16.26
C VAL A 256 0.30 36.85 -15.88
N ILE A 257 1.47 36.72 -15.24
CA ILE A 257 2.31 37.84 -14.81
C ILE A 257 3.55 37.91 -15.70
N CYS A 258 4.41 36.89 -15.70
CA CYS A 258 5.62 36.92 -16.53
C CYS A 258 5.39 36.46 -17.96
N LEU A 259 4.30 35.74 -18.26
CA LEU A 259 4.01 35.14 -19.57
C LEU A 259 5.10 34.18 -20.10
N GLU A 260 6.08 33.80 -19.28
CA GLU A 260 7.21 32.96 -19.68
C GLU A 260 7.15 31.60 -18.98
N ASN A 261 6.97 31.61 -17.66
CA ASN A 261 6.97 30.41 -16.85
C ASN A 261 5.56 29.85 -16.73
N PRO A 262 5.38 28.54 -16.67
CA PRO A 262 4.06 27.97 -16.49
C PRO A 262 3.53 28.23 -15.05
N PRO A 263 2.21 28.36 -14.86
CA PRO A 263 1.61 28.47 -13.54
C PRO A 263 2.01 27.30 -12.64
N LYS A 264 2.44 27.61 -11.41
CA LYS A 264 2.81 26.64 -10.38
C LYS A 264 2.19 26.96 -9.03
N VAL A 265 1.27 27.93 -8.92
CA VAL A 265 0.72 28.35 -7.63
C VAL A 265 -0.80 28.46 -7.65
N VAL A 266 -1.46 27.89 -6.65
CA VAL A 266 -2.89 28.07 -6.36
C VAL A 266 -3.06 29.06 -5.21
N PHE A 267 -3.87 30.09 -5.42
CA PHE A 267 -4.28 31.00 -4.33
C PHE A 267 -5.40 30.37 -3.48
N VAL A 268 -5.15 30.12 -2.20
CA VAL A 268 -6.03 29.34 -1.30
C VAL A 268 -7.44 29.95 -1.18
N ALA A 269 -7.54 31.27 -1.13
CA ALA A 269 -8.81 31.97 -0.96
C ALA A 269 -9.76 31.80 -2.16
N CYS A 270 -9.24 31.76 -3.39
CA CYS A 270 -10.06 31.80 -4.61
C CYS A 270 -9.95 30.57 -5.52
N GLY A 271 -8.91 29.75 -5.34
CA GLY A 271 -8.63 28.53 -6.09
C GLY A 271 -8.06 28.73 -7.49
N HIS A 272 -7.63 29.95 -7.87
CA HIS A 272 -7.05 30.20 -9.19
C HIS A 272 -5.61 29.71 -9.27
N PHE A 273 -5.29 29.03 -10.38
CA PHE A 273 -3.98 28.47 -10.72
C PHE A 273 -3.40 29.19 -11.93
N VAL A 274 -2.71 30.31 -11.72
CA VAL A 274 -2.41 31.26 -12.81
C VAL A 274 -1.03 31.92 -12.74
N THR A 275 -0.28 31.73 -11.66
CA THR A 275 1.05 32.34 -11.49
C THR A 275 2.14 31.30 -11.32
N CYS A 276 3.34 31.55 -11.85
CA CYS A 276 4.54 30.79 -11.50
C CYS A 276 4.97 31.10 -10.05
N ILE A 277 5.93 30.35 -9.52
CA ILE A 277 6.39 30.50 -8.13
C ILE A 277 7.10 31.85 -7.90
N ASP A 278 7.90 32.32 -8.86
CA ASP A 278 8.65 33.57 -8.74
C ASP A 278 7.71 34.77 -8.69
N CYS A 279 6.73 34.83 -9.60
CA CYS A 279 5.74 35.90 -9.63
C CYS A 279 4.80 35.84 -8.40
N ALA A 280 4.47 34.66 -7.88
CA ALA A 280 3.71 34.54 -6.64
C ALA A 280 4.49 35.04 -5.43
N THR A 281 5.80 34.80 -5.38
CA THR A 281 6.70 35.27 -4.33
C THR A 281 6.83 36.80 -4.39
N GLN A 282 7.03 37.37 -5.58
CA GLN A 282 7.06 38.83 -5.77
C GLN A 282 5.74 39.50 -5.37
N LEU A 283 4.59 38.87 -5.66
CA LEU A 283 3.29 39.38 -5.20
C LEU A 283 3.21 39.43 -3.67
N ARG A 284 3.79 38.45 -2.97
CA ARG A 284 3.81 38.40 -1.49
C ARG A 284 4.67 39.50 -0.89
N GLU A 285 5.78 39.83 -1.54
CA GLU A 285 6.78 40.79 -1.07
C GLU A 285 6.45 42.25 -1.46
N ALA A 286 5.54 42.44 -2.42
CA ALA A 286 5.07 43.77 -2.82
C ALA A 286 4.41 44.52 -1.65
N LYS A 287 4.67 45.83 -1.55
CA LYS A 287 4.06 46.69 -0.51
C LYS A 287 2.53 46.77 -0.70
N GLY A 288 1.78 46.05 0.12
CA GLY A 288 0.32 46.06 0.14
C GLY A 288 -0.27 44.68 0.44
N LYS A 289 -1.61 44.57 0.52
CA LYS A 289 -2.26 43.25 0.55
C LYS A 289 -2.27 42.70 -0.88
N PRO A 290 -1.70 41.50 -1.15
CA PRO A 290 -1.72 40.93 -2.48
C PRO A 290 -3.14 40.50 -2.88
N PHE A 291 -3.49 40.69 -4.14
CA PHE A 291 -4.79 40.30 -4.70
C PHE A 291 -4.59 39.37 -5.89
N CYS A 292 -5.51 38.41 -6.04
CA CYS A 292 -5.51 37.51 -7.19
C CYS A 292 -5.65 38.32 -8.50
N PRO A 293 -4.73 38.16 -9.48
CA PRO A 293 -4.77 38.90 -10.74
C PRO A 293 -6.05 38.67 -11.56
N ILE A 294 -6.77 37.57 -11.31
CA ILE A 294 -7.97 37.18 -12.06
C ILE A 294 -9.24 37.71 -11.40
N CYS A 295 -9.43 37.45 -10.11
CA CYS A 295 -10.70 37.73 -9.43
C CYS A 295 -10.61 38.78 -8.34
N ARG A 296 -9.43 39.37 -8.14
CA ARG A 296 -9.15 40.39 -7.12
C ARG A 296 -9.53 39.98 -5.69
N SER A 297 -9.66 38.68 -5.43
CA SER A 297 -9.81 38.19 -4.06
C SER A 297 -8.48 38.37 -3.32
N PRO A 298 -8.51 38.74 -2.02
CA PRO A 298 -7.30 38.82 -1.21
C PRO A 298 -6.53 37.49 -1.25
N ILE A 299 -5.21 37.57 -1.40
CA ILE A 299 -4.31 36.42 -1.29
C ILE A 299 -3.82 36.38 0.15
N GLU A 300 -4.42 35.49 0.95
CA GLU A 300 -3.99 35.25 2.33
C GLU A 300 -2.89 34.19 2.39
N GLU A 301 -2.96 33.22 1.47
CA GLU A 301 -2.06 32.10 1.39
C GLU A 301 -2.05 31.56 -0.05
N PHE A 302 -0.93 30.98 -0.45
CA PHE A 302 -0.80 30.30 -1.72
C PHE A 302 0.00 29.01 -1.58
N VAL A 303 -0.34 28.04 -2.41
CA VAL A 303 0.26 26.70 -2.38
C VAL A 303 0.90 26.43 -3.73
N GLU A 304 2.17 26.07 -3.70
CA GLU A 304 2.87 25.60 -4.89
C GLU A 304 2.32 24.23 -5.31
N VAL A 305 2.01 24.11 -6.60
CA VAL A 305 1.58 22.90 -7.27
C VAL A 305 2.69 22.49 -8.22
N PHE A 306 3.34 21.41 -7.87
CA PHE A 306 4.30 20.74 -8.72
C PHE A 306 3.53 20.02 -9.82
N THR A 307 3.65 20.53 -11.05
CA THR A 307 3.16 19.86 -12.25
C THR A 307 4.36 19.26 -12.97
N THR A 308 4.24 17.98 -13.34
CA THR A 308 5.16 17.25 -14.21
C THR A 308 4.67 17.37 -15.65
#